data_AF-A0A0H3D9K1-F1
#
_entry.id   AF-A0A0H3D9K1-F1
#
_cell.length_a   1.000
_cell.length_b   1.000
_cell.length_c   1.000
_cell.angle_alpha   90.00
_cell.angle_beta   90.00
_cell.angle_gamma   90.00
#
_symmetry.space_group_name_H-M   'P 1'
#
loop_
_entity.id
_entity.type
_entity.pdbx_description
1 polymer ?
#
loop_
_entity_poly.entity_id
_entity_poly.type
_entity_poly.pdbx_seq_one_letter_code
_entity_poly.pdbx_strand_id
1 'polypeptide(L)'
;MATIQHASYDDWQRIYGDVYEALPEPPARSCPNCGHHALRLEFVASERDRMGYAMFWCDFCLFGIWVSRTWVPTGVPFHPYGLSEEELRAIVPEYTVVYPPADEDPEDFEEVEF
;
A
#
# COMPACT_ATOMS: atom_id res chain seq x y z
N MET A 1 20.09 -4.57 -3.34
CA MET A 1 18.77 -4.36 -2.71
C MET A 1 19.02 -3.80 -1.32
N ALA A 2 18.34 -2.71 -0.94
CA ALA A 2 18.43 -2.23 0.43
C ALA A 2 17.82 -3.31 1.34
N THR A 3 18.52 -3.68 2.41
CA THR A 3 18.04 -4.68 3.39
C THR A 3 17.57 -4.03 4.69
N ILE A 4 17.59 -2.69 4.75
CA ILE A 4 17.31 -1.90 5.93
C ILE A 4 16.13 -0.99 5.61
N GLN A 5 15.13 -1.01 6.48
CA GLN A 5 14.05 -0.05 6.49
C GLN A 5 14.56 1.27 7.12
N HIS A 6 14.48 2.36 6.37
CA HIS A 6 14.81 3.71 6.81
C HIS A 6 13.58 4.61 6.96
N ALA A 7 12.51 4.32 6.20
CA ALA A 7 11.26 5.07 6.24
C ALA A 7 10.25 4.46 7.21
N SER A 8 9.50 5.33 7.90
CA SER A 8 8.37 4.93 8.75
C SER A 8 7.14 4.59 7.92
N TYR A 9 6.14 3.95 8.56
CA TYR A 9 4.84 3.73 7.92
C TYR A 9 4.16 5.04 7.52
N ASP A 10 4.28 6.09 8.34
CA ASP A 10 3.70 7.41 8.08
C ASP A 10 4.32 8.07 6.84
N ASP A 11 5.63 7.89 6.62
CA ASP A 11 6.29 8.34 5.39
C ASP A 11 5.70 7.65 4.15
N TRP A 12 5.46 6.35 4.24
CA TRP A 12 4.82 5.58 3.18
C TRP A 12 3.37 5.97 2.97
N GLN A 13 2.59 6.18 4.03
CA GLN A 13 1.20 6.64 3.93
C GLN A 13 1.09 8.02 3.28
N ARG A 14 1.99 8.95 3.62
CA ARG A 14 2.02 10.29 3.03
C ARG A 14 2.26 10.21 1.52
N ILE A 15 3.26 9.44 1.09
CA ILE A 15 3.54 9.26 -0.34
C ILE A 15 2.40 8.50 -1.04
N TYR A 16 1.79 7.51 -0.38
CA TYR A 16 0.62 6.82 -0.90
C TYR A 16 -0.55 7.79 -1.13
N GLY A 17 -0.86 8.67 -0.17
CA GLY A 17 -1.90 9.70 -0.30
C GLY A 17 -1.64 10.61 -1.50
N ASP A 18 -0.42 11.15 -1.62
CA ASP A 18 0.00 12.00 -2.74
C ASP A 18 -0.18 11.30 -4.10
N VAL A 19 0.14 10.00 -4.19
CA VAL A 19 -0.01 9.21 -5.41
C VAL A 19 -1.48 8.91 -5.69
N TYR A 20 -2.24 8.52 -4.66
CA TYR A 20 -3.65 8.15 -4.75
C TYR A 20 -4.52 9.33 -5.22
N GLU A 21 -4.30 10.53 -4.68
CA GLU A 21 -5.04 11.75 -5.06
C GLU A 21 -4.77 12.18 -6.51
N ALA A 22 -3.63 11.81 -7.07
CA ALA A 22 -3.24 12.16 -8.44
C ALA A 22 -3.62 11.09 -9.48
N LEU A 23 -4.24 9.99 -9.07
CA LEU A 23 -4.72 8.97 -10.00
C LEU A 23 -5.78 9.54 -10.97
N PRO A 24 -5.82 9.08 -12.23
CA PRO A 24 -5.10 7.92 -12.79
C PRO A 24 -3.69 8.20 -13.30
N GLU A 25 -3.21 9.45 -13.27
CA GLU A 25 -1.91 9.86 -13.82
C GLU A 25 -0.99 10.41 -12.70
N PRO A 26 -0.50 9.54 -11.79
CA PRO A 26 0.25 9.99 -10.64
C PRO A 26 1.62 10.53 -11.06
N PRO A 27 2.12 11.60 -10.40
CA PRO A 27 3.45 12.13 -10.67
C PRO A 27 4.52 11.12 -10.25
N ALA A 28 5.69 11.18 -10.90
CA ALA A 28 6.85 10.40 -10.47
C ALA A 28 7.31 10.86 -9.09
N ARG A 29 7.10 10.03 -8.06
CA ARG A 29 7.56 10.27 -6.69
C ARG A 29 8.79 9.41 -6.38
N SER A 30 9.68 9.95 -5.56
CA SER A 30 10.82 9.22 -5.02
C SER A 30 10.34 8.30 -3.89
N CYS A 31 10.87 7.06 -3.86
CA CYS A 31 10.63 6.14 -2.77
C CYS A 31 11.11 6.74 -1.43
N PRO A 32 10.27 6.76 -0.38
CA PRO A 32 10.66 7.33 0.91
C PRO A 32 11.80 6.54 1.58
N ASN A 33 11.96 5.25 1.25
CA ASN A 33 12.99 4.40 1.84
C ASN A 33 14.37 4.54 1.18
N CYS A 34 14.43 4.63 -0.15
CA CYS A 34 15.70 4.56 -0.89
C CYS A 34 15.93 5.69 -1.91
N GLY A 35 14.96 6.60 -2.10
CA GLY A 35 15.05 7.73 -3.02
C GLY A 35 14.84 7.41 -4.50
N HIS A 36 14.78 6.14 -4.91
CA HIS A 36 14.56 5.77 -6.31
C HIS A 36 13.12 6.06 -6.78
N HIS A 37 12.98 6.45 -8.05
CA HIS A 37 11.68 6.73 -8.69
C HIS A 37 11.08 5.43 -9.26
N ALA A 38 10.86 4.45 -8.39
CA ALA A 38 10.45 3.11 -8.76
C ALA A 38 9.24 2.65 -7.93
N LEU A 39 8.34 3.59 -7.59
CA LEU A 39 7.12 3.31 -6.84
C LEU A 39 6.06 2.69 -7.75
N ARG A 40 5.35 1.69 -7.22
CA ARG A 40 4.26 0.95 -7.86
C ARG A 40 3.06 0.90 -6.93
N LEU A 41 1.88 1.03 -7.52
CA LEU A 41 0.59 0.95 -6.83
C LEU A 41 -0.32 0.02 -7.62
N GLU A 42 -0.71 -1.09 -7.01
CA GLU A 42 -1.68 -2.02 -7.59
C GLU A 42 -2.86 -2.22 -6.66
N PHE A 43 -4.04 -2.34 -7.26
CA PHE A 43 -5.29 -2.56 -6.53
C PHE A 43 -5.83 -3.95 -6.80
N VAL A 44 -6.36 -4.59 -5.76
CA VAL A 44 -7.25 -5.76 -5.89
C VAL A 44 -8.59 -5.39 -5.26
N ALA A 45 -9.67 -5.52 -6.01
CA ALA A 45 -10.97 -5.07 -5.56
C ALA A 45 -12.14 -5.85 -6.17
N SER A 46 -13.32 -5.65 -5.59
CA SER A 46 -14.58 -6.20 -6.08
C SER A 46 -15.02 -5.44 -7.33
N GLU A 47 -15.40 -6.16 -8.38
CA GLU A 47 -15.92 -5.54 -9.61
C GLU A 47 -17.28 -4.84 -9.37
N ARG A 48 -18.00 -5.22 -8.31
CA ARG A 48 -19.33 -4.68 -8.01
C ARG A 48 -19.29 -3.27 -7.44
N ASP A 49 -18.37 -3.01 -6.51
CA ASP A 49 -18.32 -1.77 -5.71
C ASP A 49 -16.95 -1.09 -5.75
N ARG A 50 -15.95 -1.70 -6.40
CA ARG A 50 -14.57 -1.23 -6.49
C ARG A 50 -13.91 -1.05 -5.12
N MET A 51 -14.39 -1.77 -4.10
CA MET A 51 -13.78 -1.76 -2.78
C MET A 51 -12.80 -2.93 -2.63
N GLY A 52 -11.60 -2.63 -2.16
CA GLY A 52 -10.66 -3.66 -1.74
C GLY A 52 -9.39 -3.19 -1.07
N TYR A 53 -8.24 -3.61 -1.57
CA TYR A 53 -6.96 -3.30 -0.96
C TYR A 53 -5.96 -2.79 -2.01
N ALA A 54 -4.98 -2.04 -1.55
CA ALA A 54 -3.88 -1.57 -2.35
C ALA A 54 -2.55 -2.12 -1.83
N MET A 55 -1.67 -2.48 -2.77
CA MET A 55 -0.28 -2.82 -2.52
C MET A 55 0.56 -1.68 -3.09
N PHE A 56 1.33 -1.02 -2.24
CA PHE A 56 2.13 0.12 -2.63
C PHE A 56 3.59 -0.11 -2.24
N TRP A 57 4.47 -0.30 -3.23
CA TRP A 57 5.85 -0.70 -2.98
C TRP A 57 6.84 0.00 -3.91
N CYS A 58 8.13 -0.20 -3.64
CA CYS A 58 9.21 0.20 -4.54
C CYS A 58 9.87 -1.01 -5.20
N ASP A 59 9.90 -1.06 -6.54
CA ASP A 59 10.54 -2.13 -7.32
C ASP A 59 12.06 -2.24 -7.08
N PHE A 60 12.69 -1.19 -6.54
CA PHE A 60 14.13 -1.17 -6.30
C PHE A 60 14.53 -1.72 -4.93
N CYS A 61 13.88 -1.26 -3.86
CA CYS A 61 14.22 -1.70 -2.50
C CYS A 61 13.32 -2.80 -1.96
N LEU A 62 12.19 -3.11 -2.62
CA LEU A 62 11.22 -4.10 -2.17
C LEU A 62 10.73 -3.86 -0.73
N PHE A 63 10.49 -2.59 -0.41
CA PHE A 63 9.71 -2.19 0.76
C PHE A 63 8.42 -1.53 0.28
N GLY A 64 7.37 -1.60 1.09
CA GLY A 64 6.08 -1.04 0.76
C GLY A 64 5.08 -1.17 1.89
N ILE A 65 3.87 -0.68 1.68
CA ILE A 65 2.74 -0.81 2.59
C ILE A 65 1.58 -1.55 1.94
N TRP A 66 0.78 -2.18 2.79
CA TRP A 66 -0.52 -2.73 2.44
C TRP A 66 -1.61 -1.82 2.99
N VAL A 67 -2.50 -1.33 2.14
CA VAL A 67 -3.63 -0.51 2.56
C VAL A 67 -4.91 -1.32 2.41
N SER A 68 -5.47 -1.71 3.55
CA SER A 68 -6.73 -2.45 3.58
C SER A 68 -7.94 -1.52 3.38
N ARG A 69 -9.03 -2.07 2.86
CA ARG A 69 -10.34 -1.39 2.69
C ARG A 69 -10.28 -0.03 1.99
N THR A 70 -9.49 0.08 0.93
CA THR A 70 -9.48 1.25 0.04
C THR A 70 -10.46 1.09 -1.12
N TRP A 71 -10.96 2.20 -1.62
CA TRP A 71 -11.72 2.23 -2.86
C TRP A 71 -10.77 2.44 -4.06
N VAL A 72 -11.11 1.90 -5.23
CA VAL A 72 -10.35 2.12 -6.47
C VAL A 72 -10.98 3.29 -7.24
N PRO A 73 -10.24 4.41 -7.45
CA PRO A 73 -10.76 5.56 -8.17
C PRO A 73 -11.27 5.24 -9.58
N THR A 74 -12.25 5.99 -10.05
CA THR A 74 -12.78 5.83 -11.42
C THR A 74 -11.66 6.03 -12.46
N GLY A 75 -11.63 5.19 -13.49
CA GLY A 75 -10.61 5.25 -14.54
C GLY A 75 -9.28 4.57 -14.17
N VAL A 76 -9.12 4.11 -12.93
CA VAL A 76 -7.94 3.35 -12.49
C VAL A 76 -8.17 1.85 -12.72
N PRO A 77 -7.24 1.14 -13.38
CA PRO A 77 -7.30 -0.32 -13.50
C PRO A 77 -7.10 -0.98 -12.13
N PHE A 78 -7.68 -2.17 -11.95
CA PHE A 78 -7.52 -2.99 -10.77
C PHE A 78 -7.67 -4.46 -11.13
N HIS A 79 -7.22 -5.33 -10.25
CA HIS A 79 -7.37 -6.77 -10.36
C HIS A 79 -8.60 -7.26 -9.58
N PRO A 80 -9.36 -8.24 -10.10
CA PRO A 80 -10.53 -8.74 -9.40
C PRO A 80 -10.13 -9.60 -8.19
N TYR A 81 -11.00 -9.66 -7.19
CA TYR A 81 -10.92 -10.72 -6.18
C TYR A 81 -11.05 -12.09 -6.85
N GLY A 82 -10.14 -13.02 -6.50
CA GLY A 82 -10.14 -14.38 -7.04
C GLY A 82 -8.92 -14.73 -7.90
N LEU A 83 -7.98 -13.80 -8.07
CA LEU A 83 -6.64 -14.16 -8.56
C LEU A 83 -6.05 -15.27 -7.70
N SER A 84 -5.50 -16.29 -8.35
CA SER A 84 -4.66 -17.27 -7.68
C SER A 84 -3.38 -16.60 -7.15
N GLU A 85 -2.74 -17.26 -6.20
CA GLU A 85 -1.48 -16.76 -5.64
C GLU A 85 -0.38 -16.64 -6.71
N GLU A 86 -0.36 -17.54 -7.70
CA GLU A 86 0.59 -17.49 -8.82
C GLU A 86 0.35 -16.28 -9.72
N GLU A 87 -0.90 -16.00 -10.07
CA GLU A 87 -1.28 -14.81 -10.85
C GLU A 87 -0.94 -13.52 -10.10
N LEU A 88 -1.19 -13.47 -8.79
CA LEU A 88 -0.86 -12.30 -7.97
C LEU A 88 0.66 -12.09 -7.89
N ARG A 89 1.46 -13.15 -7.70
CA ARG A 89 2.93 -13.06 -7.67
C ARG A 89 3.54 -12.66 -9.01
N ALA A 90 2.84 -12.89 -10.13
CA ALA A 90 3.29 -12.42 -11.44
C ALA A 90 3.11 -10.90 -11.62
N ILE A 91 2.24 -10.28 -10.83
CA ILE A 91 1.95 -8.84 -10.85
C ILE A 91 2.75 -8.11 -9.77
N VAL A 92 2.71 -8.65 -8.55
CA VAL A 92 3.27 -8.03 -7.36
C VAL A 92 4.42 -8.89 -6.86
N PRO A 93 5.66 -8.37 -6.82
CA PRO A 93 6.80 -9.12 -6.29
C PRO A 93 6.65 -9.35 -4.79
N GLU A 94 7.40 -10.31 -4.24
CA GLU A 94 7.57 -10.41 -2.79
C GLU A 94 8.33 -9.17 -2.29
N TYR A 95 7.67 -8.37 -1.44
CA TYR A 95 8.26 -7.19 -0.80
C TYR A 95 8.03 -7.22 0.71
N THR A 96 8.90 -6.52 1.44
CA THR A 96 8.81 -6.38 2.89
C THR A 96 7.75 -5.33 3.23
N VAL A 97 6.69 -5.75 3.91
CA VAL A 97 5.64 -4.85 4.39
C VAL A 97 6.15 -4.03 5.57
N VAL A 98 6.06 -2.71 5.44
CA VAL A 98 6.22 -1.75 6.51
C VAL A 98 4.89 -1.67 7.26
N TYR A 99 4.90 -2.03 8.54
CA TYR A 99 3.72 -2.01 9.39
C TYR A 99 3.57 -0.67 10.09
N PRO A 100 2.33 -0.23 10.39
CA PRO A 100 2.11 0.85 11.34
C PRO A 100 2.84 0.55 12.65
N PRO A 101 3.23 1.59 13.42
CA PRO A 101 3.69 1.36 14.79
C PRO A 101 2.64 0.51 15.51
N ALA A 102 3.08 -0.47 16.30
CA ALA A 102 2.16 -1.18 17.17
C ALA A 102 1.50 -0.13 18.07
N ASP A 103 0.17 -0.14 18.18
CA ASP A 103 -0.52 0.65 19.20
C ASP A 103 0.09 0.28 20.55
N GLU A 104 0.86 1.20 21.14
CA GLU A 104 1.35 1.04 22.49
C GLU A 104 0.16 1.28 23.44
N ASP A 105 -0.06 0.28 24.29
CA ASP A 105 -0.99 0.18 25.42
C ASP A 105 -2.48 -0.17 25.16
N PRO A 106 -2.87 -1.45 25.32
CA PRO A 106 -4.28 -1.85 25.50
C PRO A 106 -4.91 -1.29 26.79
N GLU A 107 -4.18 -0.54 27.62
CA GLU A 107 -4.69 0.10 28.84
C GLU A 107 -5.41 1.44 28.58
N ASP A 108 -5.31 2.02 27.38
CA ASP A 108 -5.98 3.28 27.00
C ASP A 108 -7.38 3.07 26.36
N PHE A 109 -7.84 1.82 26.25
CA PHE A 109 -9.23 1.52 25.93
C PHE A 109 -10.06 1.72 27.21
N GLU A 110 -10.58 2.92 27.45
CA GLU A 110 -11.65 3.11 28.45
C GLU A 110 -12.82 2.18 28.11
N GLU A 111 -13.02 1.18 28.97
CA GLU A 111 -14.16 0.27 28.90
C GLU A 111 -15.43 1.09 29.14
N VAL A 112 -16.10 1.50 28.07
CA VAL A 112 -17.43 2.12 28.14
C VAL A 112 -18.46 1.05 28.47
N GLU A 113 -18.76 0.90 29.76
CA GLU A 113 -19.94 0.17 30.21
C GLU A 113 -21.20 0.96 29.80
N PHE A 114 -22.09 0.31 29.03
CA PHE A 114 -23.40 0.84 28.62
C PHE A 114 -24.50 0.49 29.63
#